data_AF-A0AAV9G0D8-F1
#
_entry.id   AF-A0AAV9G0D8-F1
#
_cell.length_a   1.000
_cell.length_b   1.000
_cell.length_c   1.000
_cell.angle_alpha   90.00
_cell.angle_beta   90.00
_cell.angle_gamma   90.00
#
_symmetry.space_group_name_H-M   'P 1'
#
loop_
_entity.id
_entity.type
_entity.pdbx_description
1 polymer ?
#
loop_
_entity_poly.entity_id
_entity_poly.type
_entity_poly.pdbx_seq_one_letter_code
_entity_poly.pdbx_strand_id
1 'polypeptide(L)'
;MKKIAIPIFIFYFLISINQCRRTFHIGILNNSKYEITLTLKLKTPVSKSEFLTTILEIPSDADNHHLYSTIYFRVPANDSNRLDSSKLEAISSNEISYNHTLGEIKLKLQPRFAYFFLNSHSSNEHYVHSIENRFSEIRIDSQNTSSILRQNVIRSLFPYNENCECFLWIIK
;
A
#
# COMPACT_ATOMS: atom_id res chain seq x y z
N MET A 1 17.58 36.47 49.90
CA MET A 1 17.93 35.92 48.57
C MET A 1 17.64 34.43 48.57
N LYS A 2 16.67 33.95 47.78
CA LYS A 2 16.53 32.53 47.43
C LYS A 2 16.18 32.47 45.94
N LYS A 3 17.21 32.22 45.12
CA LYS A 3 17.04 31.89 43.70
C LYS A 3 16.55 30.45 43.65
N ILE A 4 15.28 30.26 43.32
CA ILE A 4 14.75 28.95 42.97
C ILE A 4 15.11 28.72 41.51
N ALA A 5 16.23 28.02 41.29
CA ALA A 5 16.55 27.41 40.01
C ALA A 5 15.97 26.00 40.04
N ILE A 6 14.82 25.81 39.40
CA ILE A 6 14.20 24.49 39.20
C ILE A 6 13.99 24.34 37.68
N PRO A 7 14.33 23.17 37.12
CA PRO A 7 15.32 23.10 36.06
C PRO A 7 14.69 23.01 34.66
N ILE A 8 15.45 23.51 33.69
CA ILE A 8 15.29 23.40 32.23
C ILE A 8 15.21 21.92 31.74
N PHE A 9 15.31 20.95 32.65
CA PHE A 9 15.31 19.51 32.35
C PHE A 9 13.94 18.90 32.00
N ILE A 10 12.83 19.57 32.28
CA ILE A 10 11.49 19.03 31.96
C ILE A 10 11.12 19.25 30.48
N PHE A 11 11.73 20.23 29.81
CA PHE A 11 11.41 20.51 28.40
C PHE A 11 12.07 19.54 27.41
N TYR A 12 13.07 18.78 27.83
CA TYR A 12 13.72 17.78 26.96
C TYR A 12 13.02 16.40 26.98
N PHE A 13 12.11 16.15 27.93
CA PHE A 13 11.43 14.85 28.04
C PHE A 13 10.07 14.77 27.32
N LEU A 14 9.59 15.89 26.75
CA LEU A 14 8.39 15.92 25.88
C LEU A 14 8.73 15.82 24.39
N ILE A 15 10.00 15.57 24.07
CA ILE A 15 10.42 15.06 22.76
C ILE A 15 10.54 13.53 22.89
N SER A 16 9.55 12.88 23.54
CA SER A 16 9.14 11.55 23.16
C SER A 16 8.55 11.69 21.77
N ILE A 17 9.47 11.71 20.80
CA ILE A 17 9.22 11.71 19.38
C ILE A 17 8.18 10.61 19.17
N ASN A 18 6.94 11.01 18.93
CA ASN A 18 6.00 10.21 18.14
C ASN A 18 6.69 10.06 16.79
N GLN A 19 7.63 9.12 16.70
CA GLN A 19 8.15 8.59 15.47
C GLN A 19 7.04 7.72 14.90
N CYS A 20 5.89 8.33 14.60
CA CYS A 20 5.09 7.89 13.48
C CYS A 20 6.05 8.01 12.30
N ARG A 21 6.76 6.93 11.98
CA ARG A 21 7.36 6.74 10.66
C ARG A 21 6.23 7.08 9.71
N ARG A 22 6.27 8.27 9.09
CA ARG A 22 5.24 8.71 8.14
C ARG A 22 5.41 7.85 6.89
N THR A 23 4.86 6.64 6.94
CA THR A 23 4.76 5.73 5.82
C THR A 23 3.42 6.00 5.16
N PHE A 24 3.46 6.59 3.98
CA PHE A 24 2.28 6.90 3.19
C PHE A 24 1.95 5.67 2.35
N HIS A 25 0.73 5.17 2.45
CA HIS A 25 0.34 4.00 1.68
C HIS A 25 -0.06 4.39 0.26
N ILE A 26 0.32 3.55 -0.69
CA ILE A 26 -0.05 3.68 -2.09
C ILE A 26 -1.03 2.55 -2.41
N GLY A 27 -2.17 2.93 -2.96
CA GLY A 27 -3.24 1.98 -3.20
C GLY A 27 -4.17 2.37 -4.34
N ILE A 28 -5.10 1.46 -4.63
CA ILE A 28 -6.12 1.58 -5.66
C ILE A 28 -7.48 1.36 -5.02
N LEU A 29 -8.40 2.29 -5.23
CA LEU A 29 -9.81 2.17 -4.87
C LEU A 29 -10.61 1.66 -6.07
N ASN A 30 -11.21 0.47 -5.92
CA ASN A 30 -12.25 0.03 -6.84
C ASN A 30 -13.60 0.64 -6.39
N ASN A 31 -13.96 1.79 -6.97
CA ASN A 31 -15.25 2.44 -6.76
C ASN A 31 -16.31 1.99 -7.79
N SER A 32 -15.97 1.01 -8.65
CA SER A 32 -16.92 0.45 -9.61
C SER A 32 -17.90 -0.52 -8.94
N LYS A 33 -18.89 -0.97 -9.70
CA LYS A 33 -19.85 -2.00 -9.26
C LYS A 33 -19.34 -3.44 -9.47
N TYR A 34 -18.19 -3.61 -10.12
CA TYR A 34 -17.71 -4.91 -10.58
C TYR A 34 -16.35 -5.26 -9.96
N GLU A 35 -16.07 -6.56 -9.84
CA GLU A 35 -14.72 -7.01 -9.55
C GLU A 35 -13.79 -6.64 -10.71
N ILE A 36 -12.59 -6.18 -10.35
CA ILE A 36 -11.55 -5.76 -11.30
C ILE A 36 -10.30 -6.59 -11.03
N THR A 37 -9.61 -7.03 -12.08
CA THR A 37 -8.29 -7.63 -11.94
C THR A 37 -7.23 -6.57 -12.17
N LEU A 38 -6.40 -6.34 -11.16
CA LEU A 38 -5.20 -5.52 -11.25
C LEU A 38 -4.00 -6.43 -11.50
N THR A 39 -3.27 -6.19 -12.58
CA THR A 39 -1.99 -6.85 -12.84
C THR A 39 -0.84 -5.87 -12.68
N LEU A 40 0.08 -6.16 -11.77
CA LEU A 40 1.31 -5.40 -11.54
C LEU A 40 2.49 -6.21 -12.10
N LYS A 41 3.13 -5.70 -13.15
CA LYS A 41 4.31 -6.36 -13.75
C LYS A 41 5.58 -5.79 -13.13
N LEU A 42 6.37 -6.64 -12.48
CA LEU A 42 7.65 -6.25 -11.88
C LEU A 42 8.65 -5.82 -12.96
N LYS A 43 9.54 -4.88 -12.62
CA LYS A 43 10.72 -4.58 -13.45
C LYS A 43 11.73 -5.73 -13.42
N THR A 44 11.96 -6.28 -12.23
CA THR A 44 12.84 -7.42 -11.99
C THR A 44 11.99 -8.54 -11.38
N PRO A 45 11.67 -9.61 -12.14
CA PRO A 45 10.97 -10.76 -11.59
C PRO A 45 11.77 -11.40 -10.46
N VAL A 46 11.06 -11.87 -9.43
CA VAL A 46 11.63 -12.56 -8.28
C VAL A 46 11.19 -14.03 -8.27
N SER A 47 11.88 -14.87 -7.49
CA SER A 47 11.42 -16.26 -7.31
C SER A 47 10.06 -16.32 -6.61
N LYS A 48 9.32 -17.42 -6.73
CA LYS A 48 8.06 -17.60 -6.00
C LYS A 48 8.26 -17.56 -4.48
N SER A 49 9.35 -18.16 -3.99
CA SER A 49 9.70 -18.14 -2.56
C SER A 49 9.98 -16.72 -2.07
N GLU A 50 10.75 -15.94 -2.84
CA GLU A 50 11.05 -14.53 -2.54
C GLU A 50 9.79 -13.65 -2.61
N PHE A 51 8.90 -13.90 -3.57
CA PHE A 51 7.61 -13.22 -3.61
C PHE A 51 6.78 -13.47 -2.33
N LEU A 52 6.68 -14.71 -1.89
CA LEU A 52 5.90 -15.04 -0.68
C LEU A 52 6.53 -14.41 0.58
N THR A 53 7.85 -14.57 0.75
CA THR A 53 8.55 -14.17 1.98
C THR A 53 8.89 -12.69 2.07
N THR A 54 9.21 -12.05 0.95
CA THR A 54 9.72 -10.65 0.91
C THR A 54 8.67 -9.66 0.42
N ILE A 55 7.75 -10.10 -0.46
CA ILE A 55 6.73 -9.21 -1.04
C ILE A 55 5.42 -9.31 -0.27
N LEU A 56 4.96 -10.53 0.03
CA LEU A 56 3.77 -10.74 0.85
C LEU A 56 4.07 -10.86 2.34
N GLU A 57 5.34 -10.87 2.76
CA GLU A 57 5.77 -11.03 4.15
C GLU A 57 5.19 -12.31 4.82
N ILE A 58 4.85 -13.33 4.02
CA ILE A 58 4.37 -14.63 4.51
C ILE A 58 5.60 -15.47 4.86
N PRO A 59 5.84 -15.83 6.14
CA PRO A 59 6.99 -16.66 6.53
C PRO A 59 6.96 -18.00 5.81
N SER A 60 8.12 -18.52 5.38
CA SER A 60 8.23 -19.81 4.68
C SER A 60 7.74 -21.01 5.51
N ASP A 61 7.73 -20.86 6.84
CA ASP A 61 7.53 -21.95 7.81
C ASP A 61 6.23 -21.80 8.63
N ALA A 62 5.31 -20.91 8.23
CA ALA A 62 4.10 -20.66 9.02
C ALA A 62 2.99 -21.70 8.73
N ASP A 63 2.87 -22.67 9.64
CA ASP A 63 1.58 -23.30 9.95
C ASP A 63 0.57 -22.19 10.32
N ASN A 64 -0.31 -21.85 9.37
CA ASN A 64 -1.64 -21.22 9.52
C ASN A 64 -1.89 -20.11 10.56
N HIS A 65 -0.89 -19.43 11.09
CA HIS A 65 -1.09 -18.25 11.93
C HIS A 65 -0.79 -16.99 11.14
N HIS A 66 -1.89 -16.31 10.78
CA HIS A 66 -1.99 -14.99 10.17
C HIS A 66 -0.91 -14.02 10.62
N LEU A 67 0.23 -14.00 9.91
CA LEU A 67 1.09 -12.83 9.89
C LEU A 67 0.55 -11.89 8.83
N TYR A 68 -0.04 -10.79 9.31
CA TYR A 68 -0.51 -9.69 8.50
C TYR A 68 0.64 -9.14 7.66
N SER A 69 0.49 -9.14 6.33
CA SER A 69 1.34 -8.29 5.50
C SER A 69 1.04 -6.84 5.88
N THR A 70 2.01 -6.13 6.43
CA THR A 70 1.85 -4.70 6.73
C THR A 70 1.79 -3.84 5.46
N ILE A 71 1.98 -4.48 4.30
CA ILE A 71 2.09 -3.84 2.99
C ILE A 71 0.84 -4.12 2.15
N TYR A 72 0.29 -5.34 2.21
CA TYR A 72 -0.87 -5.77 1.41
C TYR A 72 -2.12 -5.91 2.27
N PHE A 73 -2.99 -4.91 2.20
CA PHE A 73 -4.25 -4.88 2.91
C PHE A 73 -5.31 -4.15 2.10
N ARG A 74 -6.57 -4.29 2.51
CA ARG A 74 -7.68 -3.51 1.97
C ARG A 74 -8.51 -2.88 3.07
N VAL A 75 -9.26 -1.85 2.70
CA VAL A 75 -10.20 -1.16 3.60
C VAL A 75 -11.49 -0.77 2.87
N PRO A 76 -12.64 -0.74 3.56
CA PRO A 76 -13.91 -0.34 2.96
C PRO A 76 -13.87 1.08 2.35
N ALA A 77 -14.59 1.27 1.25
CA ALA A 77 -14.56 2.51 0.49
C ALA A 77 -15.28 3.70 1.13
N ASN A 78 -16.15 3.48 2.11
CA ASN A 78 -16.98 4.55 2.69
C ASN A 78 -16.37 5.19 3.93
N ASP A 79 -15.16 4.79 4.32
CA ASP A 79 -14.52 5.31 5.51
C ASP A 79 -13.69 6.55 5.21
N SER A 80 -13.85 7.59 6.03
CA SER A 80 -13.00 8.78 5.99
C SER A 80 -11.67 8.54 6.70
N ASN A 81 -11.62 7.61 7.66
CA ASN A 81 -10.41 7.25 8.41
C ASN A 81 -9.89 5.87 7.97
N ARG A 82 -9.41 5.80 6.72
CA ARG A 82 -9.09 4.56 6.00
C ARG A 82 -7.88 3.81 6.52
N LEU A 83 -7.04 4.41 7.37
CA LEU A 83 -5.84 3.77 7.90
C LEU A 83 -5.93 3.49 9.40
N ASP A 84 -7.15 3.49 9.95
CA ASP A 84 -7.41 2.95 11.27
C ASP A 84 -7.10 1.44 11.27
N SER A 85 -6.15 1.04 12.13
CA SER A 85 -5.67 -0.34 12.20
C SER A 85 -6.76 -1.36 12.51
N SER A 86 -7.86 -0.94 13.16
CA SER A 86 -9.01 -1.80 13.46
C SER A 86 -9.84 -2.19 12.24
N LYS A 87 -9.62 -1.54 11.10
CA LYS A 87 -10.41 -1.71 9.86
C LYS A 87 -9.60 -2.29 8.70
N LEU A 88 -8.33 -2.56 8.93
CA LEU A 88 -7.44 -3.16 7.95
C LEU A 88 -7.82 -4.63 7.76
N GLU A 89 -8.27 -4.97 6.56
CA GLU A 89 -8.51 -6.35 6.17
C GLU A 89 -7.30 -6.88 5.42
N ALA A 90 -6.77 -8.02 5.86
CA ALA A 90 -5.79 -8.75 5.07
C ALA A 90 -6.41 -9.19 3.75
N ILE A 91 -5.69 -9.02 2.65
CA ILE A 91 -6.12 -9.55 1.36
C ILE A 91 -5.92 -11.06 1.38
N SER A 92 -6.95 -11.82 1.03
CA SER A 92 -6.87 -13.28 1.10
C SER A 92 -5.90 -13.83 0.05
N SER A 93 -5.23 -14.94 0.35
CA SER A 93 -4.25 -15.57 -0.54
C SER A 93 -4.86 -16.08 -1.86
N ASN A 94 -6.18 -16.26 -1.93
CA ASN A 94 -6.89 -16.60 -3.16
C ASN A 94 -7.20 -15.37 -4.05
N GLU A 95 -7.08 -14.15 -3.51
CA GLU A 95 -7.25 -12.89 -4.23
C GLU A 95 -5.92 -12.36 -4.78
N ILE A 96 -4.79 -12.93 -4.36
CA ILE A 96 -3.45 -12.62 -4.85
C ILE A 96 -2.85 -13.83 -5.58
N SER A 97 -2.32 -13.63 -6.77
CA SER A 97 -1.52 -14.66 -7.44
C SER A 97 -0.26 -14.08 -8.06
N TYR A 98 0.80 -14.88 -8.13
CA TYR A 98 2.07 -14.47 -8.73
C TYR A 98 2.51 -15.46 -9.80
N ASN A 99 2.71 -14.94 -11.01
CA ASN A 99 3.33 -15.66 -12.11
C ASN A 99 4.82 -15.27 -12.17
N HIS A 100 5.67 -16.13 -11.63
CA HIS A 100 7.12 -15.92 -11.58
C HIS A 100 7.78 -15.90 -12.97
N THR A 101 7.22 -16.61 -13.95
CA THR A 101 7.74 -16.63 -15.33
C THR A 101 7.55 -15.28 -16.02
N LEU A 102 6.42 -14.62 -15.76
CA LEU A 102 6.10 -13.31 -16.34
C LEU A 102 6.47 -12.13 -15.43
N GLY A 103 6.79 -12.38 -14.16
CA GLY A 103 6.98 -11.36 -13.13
C GLY A 103 5.69 -10.59 -12.82
N GLU A 104 4.53 -11.24 -12.92
CA GLU A 104 3.22 -10.59 -12.79
C GLU A 104 2.53 -10.96 -11.48
N ILE A 105 2.13 -9.94 -10.72
CA ILE A 105 1.26 -10.05 -9.56
C ILE A 105 -0.16 -9.72 -10.01
N LYS A 106 -1.12 -10.60 -9.75
CA LYS A 106 -2.54 -10.34 -10.02
C LYS A 106 -3.30 -10.23 -8.71
N LEU A 107 -4.06 -9.15 -8.59
CA LEU A 107 -4.91 -8.84 -7.44
C LEU A 107 -6.36 -8.75 -7.91
N LYS A 108 -7.26 -9.49 -7.27
CA LYS A 108 -8.71 -9.33 -7.45
C LYS A 108 -9.21 -8.23 -6.54
N LEU A 109 -9.67 -7.13 -7.14
CA LEU A 109 -10.15 -5.97 -6.43
C LEU A 109 -11.68 -6.02 -6.35
N GLN A 110 -12.20 -6.39 -5.17
CA GLN A 110 -13.65 -6.34 -4.93
C GLN A 110 -14.19 -4.89 -4.99
N PRO A 111 -15.45 -4.71 -5.43
CA PRO A 111 -16.12 -3.42 -5.38
C PRO A 111 -16.09 -2.79 -3.99
N ARG A 112 -15.99 -1.46 -3.92
CA ARG A 112 -16.08 -0.68 -2.67
C ARG A 112 -14.99 -0.99 -1.65
N PHE A 113 -13.79 -1.32 -2.13
CA PHE A 113 -12.60 -1.46 -1.30
C PHE A 113 -11.42 -0.68 -1.90
N ALA A 114 -10.62 -0.08 -1.03
CA ALA A 114 -9.29 0.44 -1.36
C ALA A 114 -8.24 -0.60 -0.97
N TYR A 115 -7.40 -0.98 -1.92
CA TYR A 115 -6.32 -1.97 -1.77
C TYR A 115 -4.99 -1.26 -1.75
N PHE A 116 -4.22 -1.45 -0.70
CA PHE A 116 -2.88 -0.91 -0.54
C PHE A 116 -1.87 -2.04 -0.71
N PHE A 117 -0.77 -1.73 -1.40
CA PHE A 117 0.22 -2.74 -1.80
C PHE A 117 1.66 -2.20 -1.84
N LEU A 118 1.84 -0.92 -1.49
CA LEU A 118 3.13 -0.25 -1.40
C LEU A 118 3.11 0.84 -0.34
N ASN A 119 4.29 1.14 0.17
CA ASN A 119 4.53 2.25 1.09
C ASN A 119 5.48 3.26 0.43
N SER A 120 5.32 4.53 0.79
CA SER A 120 6.21 5.64 0.46
C SER A 120 6.74 6.25 1.76
N HIS A 121 7.97 6.74 1.72
CA HIS A 121 8.60 7.42 2.85
C HIS A 121 8.35 8.94 2.85
N SER A 122 7.53 9.44 1.91
CA SER A 122 7.27 10.87 1.72
C SER A 122 5.86 11.13 1.19
N SER A 123 5.21 12.20 1.69
CA SER A 123 3.89 12.69 1.24
C SER A 123 3.95 13.47 -0.07
N ASN A 124 5.16 13.83 -0.50
CA ASN A 124 5.33 14.55 -1.74
C ASN A 124 5.00 13.62 -2.91
N GLU A 125 4.05 14.02 -3.76
CA GLU A 125 3.60 13.30 -4.98
C GLU A 125 4.73 12.99 -5.96
N HIS A 126 5.89 13.64 -5.83
CA HIS A 126 7.12 13.27 -6.52
C HIS A 126 7.70 11.90 -6.06
N TYR A 127 7.21 11.31 -4.98
CA TYR A 127 7.71 10.05 -4.41
C TYR A 127 6.86 8.80 -4.70
N VAL A 128 5.92 8.88 -5.63
CA VAL A 128 5.33 7.68 -6.29
C VAL A 128 6.40 6.87 -7.06
N HIS A 129 7.67 7.32 -7.06
CA HIS A 129 8.84 6.57 -7.50
C HIS A 129 8.91 5.14 -7.00
N SER A 130 8.36 4.79 -5.83
CA SER A 130 8.33 3.38 -5.40
C SER A 130 7.51 2.50 -6.34
N ILE A 131 6.43 3.03 -6.95
CA ILE A 131 5.68 2.33 -8.00
C ILE A 131 6.54 2.20 -9.25
N GLU A 132 7.12 3.31 -9.73
CA GLU A 132 7.91 3.33 -10.97
C GLU A 132 9.16 2.46 -10.86
N ASN A 133 9.82 2.42 -9.71
CA ASN A 133 11.00 1.60 -9.47
C ASN A 133 10.70 0.12 -9.37
N ARG A 134 9.47 -0.24 -8.96
CA ARG A 134 9.08 -1.64 -8.74
C ARG A 134 8.36 -2.25 -9.93
N PHE A 135 7.52 -1.47 -10.61
CA PHE A 135 6.66 -1.97 -11.68
C PHE A 135 7.00 -1.36 -13.03
N SER A 136 7.07 -2.22 -14.05
CA SER A 136 7.25 -1.83 -15.45
C SER A 136 5.93 -1.49 -16.12
N GLU A 137 4.83 -2.10 -15.66
CA GLU A 137 3.49 -1.96 -16.21
C GLU A 137 2.45 -2.20 -15.11
N ILE A 138 1.35 -1.45 -15.17
CA ILE A 138 0.13 -1.70 -14.39
C ILE A 138 -1.00 -1.91 -15.38
N ARG A 139 -1.71 -3.03 -15.29
CA ARG A 139 -2.89 -3.30 -16.09
C ARG A 139 -4.12 -3.43 -15.22
N ILE A 140 -5.24 -2.93 -15.73
CA ILE A 140 -6.55 -3.06 -15.15
C ILE A 140 -7.44 -3.78 -16.14
N ASP A 141 -7.96 -4.92 -15.75
CA ASP A 141 -8.93 -5.69 -16.51
C ASP A 141 -10.27 -5.68 -15.76
N SER A 142 -11.29 -5.12 -16.41
CA SER A 142 -12.70 -5.14 -16.02
C SER A 142 -13.50 -5.92 -17.06
N GLN A 143 -14.73 -6.33 -16.74
CA GLN A 143 -15.58 -7.19 -17.57
C GLN A 143 -15.59 -6.83 -19.06
N ASN A 144 -15.49 -5.53 -19.40
CA ASN A 144 -15.56 -5.06 -20.78
C ASN A 144 -14.39 -4.17 -21.22
N THR A 145 -13.41 -3.92 -20.35
CA THR A 145 -12.34 -2.94 -20.63
C THR A 145 -11.02 -3.37 -20.00
N SER A 146 -9.97 -3.38 -20.82
CA SER A 146 -8.59 -3.49 -20.36
C SER A 146 -7.88 -2.16 -20.55
N SER A 147 -7.17 -1.68 -19.53
CA SER A 147 -6.35 -0.48 -19.59
C SER A 147 -4.93 -0.84 -19.17
N ILE A 148 -3.96 -0.55 -20.04
CA ILE A 148 -2.54 -0.76 -19.79
C ILE A 148 -1.89 0.60 -19.53
N LEU A 149 -1.19 0.71 -18.40
CA LEU A 149 -0.48 1.91 -17.99
C LEU A 149 1.00 1.63 -17.90
N ARG A 150 1.76 2.51 -18.58
CA ARG A 150 3.22 2.49 -18.60
C ARG A 150 3.77 3.71 -17.87
N GLN A 151 5.02 3.60 -17.44
CA GLN A 151 5.71 4.46 -16.45
C GLN A 151 5.31 5.94 -16.47
N ASN A 152 5.29 6.59 -17.63
CA ASN A 152 5.06 8.04 -17.73
C ASN A 152 3.66 8.51 -17.30
N VAL A 153 2.66 7.62 -17.22
CA VAL A 153 1.27 7.96 -16.86
C VAL A 153 0.93 7.52 -15.43
N ILE A 154 1.72 6.60 -14.85
CA ILE A 154 1.42 5.98 -13.56
C ILE A 154 1.35 7.05 -12.46
N ARG A 155 2.31 7.98 -12.42
CA ARG A 155 2.38 8.99 -11.35
C ARG A 155 1.13 9.85 -11.24
N SER A 156 0.58 10.32 -12.36
CA SER A 156 -0.61 11.20 -12.38
C SER A 156 -1.89 10.54 -11.86
N LEU A 157 -1.90 9.22 -11.73
CA LEU A 157 -3.09 8.48 -11.32
C LEU A 157 -3.23 8.32 -9.81
N PHE A 158 -2.15 8.57 -9.05
CA PHE A 158 -2.12 8.42 -7.60
C PHE A 158 -1.94 9.79 -6.93
N PRO A 159 -2.97 10.67 -6.94
CA PRO A 159 -2.90 11.93 -6.22
C PRO A 159 -2.78 11.68 -4.70
N TYR A 160 -2.13 12.62 -4.01
CA TYR A 160 -2.07 12.58 -2.55
C TYR A 160 -3.43 12.94 -1.95
N ASN A 161 -3.85 12.17 -0.96
CA ASN A 161 -5.06 12.42 -0.19
C ASN A 161 -4.68 12.68 1.27
N GLU A 162 -4.82 13.94 1.67
CA GLU A 162 -4.46 14.44 3.00
C GLU A 162 -5.29 13.81 4.12
N ASN A 163 -6.56 13.45 3.86
CA ASN A 163 -7.46 12.91 4.88
C ASN A 163 -7.04 11.51 5.36
N CYS A 164 -6.41 10.72 4.48
CA CYS A 164 -5.92 9.38 4.78
C CYS A 164 -4.39 9.29 4.82
N GLU A 165 -3.67 10.40 4.62
CA GLU A 165 -2.22 10.42 4.36
C GLU A 165 -1.80 9.31 3.37
N CYS A 166 -2.47 9.22 2.23
CA CYS A 166 -2.28 8.12 1.29
C CYS A 166 -2.31 8.57 -0.18
N PHE A 167 -1.65 7.83 -1.07
CA PHE A 167 -1.73 8.03 -2.52
C PHE A 167 -2.72 7.03 -3.11
N LEU A 168 -3.82 7.51 -3.67
CA LEU A 168 -4.95 6.65 -4.02
C LEU A 168 -5.42 6.88 -5.45
N TRP A 169 -5.28 5.87 -6.29
CA TRP A 169 -5.90 5.87 -7.60
C TRP A 169 -7.32 5.32 -7.54
N ILE A 170 -8.30 6.12 -7.96
CA ILE A 170 -9.72 5.75 -7.94
C ILE A 170 -10.17 5.27 -9.32
N ILE A 171 -10.55 4.00 -9.40
CA ILE A 171 -11.21 3.40 -10.56
C ILE A 171 -12.72 3.54 -10.37
N LYS A 172 -13.42 4.03 -11.39
CA LYS A 172 -14.87 4.27 -11.37
C LYS A 172 -15.62 3.24 -12.19
#